data_AF-A0A927RJT8-F1
#
_entry.id   AF-A0A927RJT8-F1
#
_cell.length_a   1.000
_cell.length_b   1.000
_cell.length_c   1.000
_cell.angle_alpha   90.00
_cell.angle_beta   90.00
_cell.angle_gamma   90.00
#
_symmetry.space_group_name_H-M   'P 1'
#
loop_
_entity.id
_entity.type
_entity.pdbx_description
1 polymer ?
#
loop_
_entity_poly.entity_id
_entity_poly.type
_entity_poly.pdbx_seq_one_letter_code
_entity_poly.pdbx_strand_id
1 'polypeptide(L)'
;MEKKNKIVVERETFVQEDKTYYSYFIKGKLRGKDVKIAVVPPDKGGYTVLDIVFGNEMKADLVLNPFEIKDEATGKVIKGNTYLVRTTDENGEIYECNVKPYRNSDKTLLTMLIK
;
A
#
# COMPACT_ATOMS: atom_id res chain seq x y z
N MET A 1 -14.51 1.38 -20.37
CA MET A 1 -14.07 1.69 -18.99
C MET A 1 -13.32 0.48 -18.47
N GLU A 2 -11.99 0.51 -18.51
CA GLU A 2 -11.17 -0.60 -18.01
C GLU A 2 -11.48 -0.83 -16.53
N LYS A 3 -11.91 -2.05 -16.18
CA LYS A 3 -11.92 -2.50 -14.80
C LYS A 3 -10.46 -2.54 -14.34
N LYS A 4 -9.94 -1.44 -13.80
CA LYS A 4 -8.73 -1.50 -12.96
C LYS A 4 -9.06 -2.48 -11.85
N ASN A 5 -8.39 -3.64 -11.85
CA ASN A 5 -8.50 -4.58 -10.74
C ASN A 5 -8.21 -3.80 -9.47
N LYS A 6 -9.22 -3.68 -8.61
CA LYS A 6 -9.11 -2.92 -7.37
C LYS A 6 -8.14 -3.70 -6.48
N ILE A 7 -6.92 -3.16 -6.33
CA ILE A 7 -5.93 -3.74 -5.43
C ILE A 7 -6.33 -3.31 -4.02
N VAL A 8 -6.37 -4.27 -3.12
CA VAL A 8 -6.69 -4.04 -1.71
C VAL A 8 -5.49 -4.36 -0.85
N VAL A 9 -5.32 -3.59 0.22
CA VAL A 9 -4.41 -3.90 1.31
C VAL A 9 -5.22 -4.61 2.38
N GLU A 10 -4.77 -5.79 2.79
CA GLU A 10 -5.32 -6.54 3.90
C GLU A 10 -4.44 -6.34 5.14
N ARG A 11 -5.03 -6.47 6.33
CA ARG A 11 -4.27 -6.55 7.58
C ARG A 11 -4.52 -7.87 8.30
N GLU A 12 -3.56 -8.32 9.09
CA GLU A 12 -3.70 -9.46 10.01
C GLU A 12 -2.96 -9.16 11.32
N THR A 13 -3.36 -9.81 12.40
CA THR A 13 -2.65 -9.70 13.68
C THR A 13 -1.51 -10.71 13.76
N PHE A 14 -0.41 -10.33 14.39
CA PHE A 14 0.67 -11.23 14.77
C PHE A 14 1.14 -10.88 16.19
N VAL A 15 1.68 -11.89 16.90
CA VAL A 15 2.20 -11.72 18.26
C VAL A 15 3.72 -11.67 18.22
N GLN A 16 4.28 -10.64 18.85
CA GLN A 16 5.72 -10.50 19.06
C GLN A 16 5.95 -10.01 20.48
N GLU A 17 6.78 -10.71 21.27
CA GLU A 17 7.13 -10.31 22.65
C GLU A 17 5.88 -10.02 23.52
N ASP A 18 4.90 -10.94 23.47
CA ASP A 18 3.60 -10.85 24.17
C ASP A 18 2.72 -9.64 23.80
N LYS A 19 3.05 -8.95 22.70
CA LYS A 19 2.26 -7.85 22.15
C LYS A 19 1.68 -8.23 20.79
N THR A 20 0.42 -7.85 20.58
CA THR A 20 -0.28 -8.05 19.30
C THR A 20 -0.10 -6.82 18.42
N TYR A 21 0.36 -7.04 17.19
CA TYR A 21 0.59 -6.01 16.18
C TYR A 21 -0.19 -6.32 14.91
N TYR A 22 -0.51 -5.29 14.13
CA TYR A 22 -1.04 -5.46 12.78
C TYR A 22 0.09 -5.51 11.75
N SER A 23 0.01 -6.48 10.85
CA SER A 23 0.80 -6.57 9.62
C SER A 23 -0.08 -6.22 8.43
N TYR A 24 0.42 -5.41 7.51
CA TYR A 24 -0.29 -4.89 6.34
C TYR A 24 0.32 -5.46 5.06
N PHE A 25 -0.51 -5.98 4.15
CA PHE A 25 -0.01 -6.65 2.95
C PHE A 25 -1.02 -6.66 1.79
N ILE A 26 -0.49 -6.82 0.58
CA ILE A 26 -1.28 -7.03 -0.64
C ILE A 26 -1.12 -8.50 -1.05
N LYS A 27 -2.23 -9.17 -1.35
CA LYS A 27 -2.22 -10.49 -1.97
C LYS A 27 -2.39 -10.36 -3.47
N GLY A 28 -1.65 -11.16 -4.23
CA GLY A 28 -1.75 -11.19 -5.68
C GLY A 28 -1.29 -12.51 -6.25
N LYS A 29 -1.44 -12.69 -7.56
CA LYS A 29 -0.98 -13.88 -8.29
C LYS A 29 -0.11 -13.46 -9.46
N LEU A 30 1.15 -13.87 -9.45
CA LEU A 30 2.15 -13.56 -10.48
C LEU A 30 2.60 -14.85 -11.16
N ARG A 31 2.34 -14.98 -12.46
CA ARG A 31 2.69 -16.18 -13.27
C ARG A 31 2.26 -17.50 -12.61
N GLY A 32 1.06 -17.52 -12.03
CA GLY A 32 0.50 -18.70 -11.37
C GLY A 32 0.95 -18.90 -9.91
N LYS A 33 1.88 -18.09 -9.39
CA LYS A 33 2.31 -18.15 -7.98
C LYS A 33 1.60 -17.10 -7.15
N ASP A 34 1.05 -17.52 -6.02
CA ASP A 34 0.49 -16.59 -5.03
C ASP A 34 1.64 -15.84 -4.34
N VAL A 35 1.48 -14.52 -4.23
CA VAL A 35 2.46 -13.62 -3.63
C VAL A 35 1.79 -12.79 -2.55
N LYS A 36 2.52 -12.55 -1.46
CA LYS A 36 2.13 -11.67 -0.36
C LYS A 36 3.19 -10.56 -0.27
N ILE A 37 2.74 -9.33 -0.45
CA ILE A 37 3.61 -8.14 -0.57
C ILE A 37 3.40 -7.30 0.68
N ALA A 38 4.41 -7.19 1.53
CA ALA A 38 4.31 -6.39 2.73
C ALA A 38 4.37 -4.89 2.42
N VAL A 39 3.47 -4.11 3.02
CA VAL A 39 3.47 -2.65 2.95
C VAL A 39 3.56 -2.06 4.35
N VAL A 40 4.26 -0.95 4.47
CA VAL A 40 4.50 -0.24 5.73
C VAL A 40 4.33 1.26 5.53
N PRO A 41 3.99 2.01 6.58
CA PRO A 41 4.03 3.46 6.51
C PRO A 41 5.48 3.97 6.33
N PRO A 42 5.67 5.23 5.89
CA PRO A 42 7.00 5.83 5.76
C PRO A 42 7.80 5.85 7.05
N ASP A 43 7.12 6.04 8.18
CA ASP A 43 7.65 6.19 9.53
C ASP A 43 6.81 5.42 10.58
N LYS A 44 7.30 5.34 11.82
CA LYS A 44 6.64 4.57 12.90
C LYS A 44 5.30 5.17 13.35
N GLY A 45 5.13 6.48 13.30
CA GLY A 45 3.86 7.13 13.67
C GLY A 45 2.75 6.85 12.66
N GLY A 46 3.11 6.56 11.41
CA GLY A 46 2.15 6.18 10.38
C GLY A 46 1.39 4.87 10.65
N TYR A 47 1.82 4.01 11.59
CA TYR A 47 1.03 2.83 11.97
C TYR A 47 -0.26 3.23 12.69
N THR A 48 -0.23 4.26 13.54
CA THR A 48 -1.45 4.81 14.14
C THR A 48 -2.40 5.35 13.08
N VAL A 49 -1.86 5.98 12.03
CA VAL A 49 -2.67 6.47 10.91
C VAL A 49 -3.29 5.31 10.13
N LEU A 50 -2.54 4.23 9.88
CA LEU A 50 -3.09 3.02 9.25
C LEU A 50 -4.20 2.39 10.10
N ASP A 51 -4.03 2.33 11.42
CA ASP A 51 -5.07 1.80 12.31
C ASP A 51 -6.37 2.62 12.20
N ILE A 52 -6.27 3.95 12.08
CA ILE A 52 -7.42 4.85 11.85
C ILE A 52 -8.03 4.61 10.47
N VAL A 53 -7.21 4.55 9.41
CA VAL A 53 -7.69 4.33 8.03
C VAL A 53 -8.44 3.01 7.93
N PHE A 54 -7.92 1.93 8.52
CA PHE A 54 -8.63 0.66 8.52
C PHE A 54 -9.84 0.66 9.45
N GLY A 55 -9.84 1.44 10.53
CA GLY A 55 -10.92 1.44 11.52
C GLY A 55 -11.19 0.03 12.04
N ASN A 56 -12.40 -0.47 11.83
CA ASN A 56 -12.81 -1.85 12.15
C ASN A 56 -12.66 -2.83 10.99
N GLU A 57 -12.30 -2.37 9.81
CA GLU A 57 -12.20 -3.19 8.60
C GLU A 57 -10.89 -3.98 8.55
N MET A 58 -10.90 -5.07 7.79
CA MET A 58 -9.70 -5.90 7.55
C MET A 58 -9.08 -5.64 6.18
N LYS A 59 -9.73 -4.81 5.36
CA LYS A 59 -9.28 -4.45 4.01
C LYS A 59 -9.49 -2.97 3.75
N ALA A 60 -8.60 -2.39 2.98
CA ALA A 60 -8.70 -1.02 2.50
C ALA A 60 -8.19 -0.93 1.06
N ASP A 61 -8.59 0.11 0.33
CA ASP A 61 -8.22 0.24 -1.08
C ASP A 61 -6.78 0.75 -1.22
N LEU A 62 -6.01 0.13 -2.12
CA LEU A 62 -4.74 0.68 -2.56
C LEU A 62 -4.97 1.65 -3.72
N VAL A 63 -4.61 2.91 -3.52
CA VAL A 63 -4.62 3.94 -4.55
C VAL A 63 -3.19 4.19 -5.01
N LEU A 64 -3.00 4.14 -6.33
CA LEU A 64 -1.74 4.46 -6.99
C LEU A 64 -1.79 5.89 -7.47
N ASN A 65 -0.80 6.69 -7.09
CA ASN A 65 -0.65 8.05 -7.56
C ASN A 65 0.63 8.17 -8.42
N PRO A 66 0.51 8.19 -9.76
CA PRO A 66 1.66 8.31 -10.64
C PRO A 66 2.29 9.70 -10.49
N PHE A 67 3.61 9.76 -10.46
CA PHE A 67 4.36 11.01 -10.47
C PHE A 67 5.37 11.02 -11.61
N GLU A 68 5.66 12.21 -12.09
CA GLU A 68 6.70 12.49 -13.07
C GLU A 68 7.50 13.69 -12.55
N ILE A 69 8.77 13.46 -12.25
CA ILE A 69 9.71 14.49 -11.82
C ILE A 69 10.68 14.71 -12.97
N LYS A 70 10.75 15.95 -13.45
CA LYS A 70 11.77 16.38 -14.40
C LYS A 70 12.87 17.07 -13.61
N ASP A 71 14.05 16.47 -13.59
CA ASP A 71 15.24 17.11 -13.07
C ASP A 71 15.70 18.17 -14.08
N GLU A 72 15.55 19.45 -13.73
CA GLU A 72 15.91 20.57 -14.61
C GLU A 72 17.43 20.70 -14.80
N ALA A 73 18.24 20.22 -13.87
CA ALA A 73 19.69 20.29 -13.96
C ALA A 73 20.28 19.21 -14.88
N THR A 74 19.69 18.01 -14.88
CA THR A 74 20.19 16.86 -15.68
C THR A 74 19.33 16.55 -16.91
N GLY A 75 18.16 17.15 -17.04
CA GLY A 75 17.16 16.82 -18.06
C GLY A 75 16.52 15.45 -17.88
N LYS A 76 16.81 14.74 -16.79
CA LYS A 76 16.33 13.37 -16.55
C LYS A 76 14.88 13.39 -16.09
N VAL A 77 14.06 12.57 -16.75
CA VAL A 77 12.67 12.34 -16.36
C VAL A 77 12.59 11.08 -15.51
N ILE A 78 12.11 11.22 -14.27
CA ILE A 78 11.88 10.14 -13.31
C ILE A 78 10.38 9.94 -13.18
N LYS A 79 9.89 8.76 -13.62
CA LYS A 79 8.50 8.35 -13.45
C LYS A 79 8.38 7.28 -12.38
N GLY A 80 7.31 7.31 -11.61
CA GLY A 80 7.03 6.32 -10.59
C GLY A 80 5.59 6.39 -10.09
N ASN A 81 5.27 5.56 -9.11
CA ASN A 81 4.00 5.61 -8.38
C ASN A 81 4.30 5.77 -6.90
N THR A 82 3.59 6.69 -6.25
CA THR A 82 3.39 6.61 -4.80
C THR A 82 2.14 5.79 -4.52
N TYR A 83 2.08 5.21 -3.32
CA TYR A 83 0.99 4.32 -2.91
C TYR A 83 0.37 4.88 -1.64
N LEU A 84 -0.95 4.93 -1.61
CA LEU A 84 -1.70 5.27 -0.42
C LEU A 84 -2.81 4.24 -0.20
N VAL A 85 -3.13 4.01 1.06
CA VAL A 85 -4.29 3.23 1.47
C VAL A 85 -5.42 4.20 1.75
N ARG A 86 -6.61 3.91 1.22
CA ARG A 86 -7.80 4.75 1.37
C ARG A 86 -9.00 3.93 1.83
N THR A 87 -9.77 4.50 2.73
CA THR A 87 -11.12 4.06 3.08
C THR A 87 -12.07 5.26 3.07
N THR A 88 -13.37 4.97 3.07
CA THR A 88 -14.43 5.97 3.22
C THR A 88 -15.37 5.47 4.29
N ASP A 89 -15.64 6.31 5.29
CA ASP A 89 -16.54 5.96 6.39
C ASP A 89 -18.02 6.07 5.99
N GLU A 90 -18.91 5.80 6.95
CA GLU A 90 -20.36 5.90 6.77
C GLU A 90 -20.85 7.33 6.47
N ASN A 91 -20.07 8.35 6.84
CA ASN A 91 -20.39 9.77 6.63
C ASN A 91 -19.84 10.29 5.28
N GLY A 92 -19.07 9.48 4.55
CA GLY A 92 -18.39 9.89 3.33
C GLY A 92 -17.04 10.58 3.56
N GLU A 93 -16.53 10.60 4.79
CA GLU A 93 -15.20 11.10 5.11
C GLU A 93 -14.13 10.12 4.60
N ILE A 94 -13.11 10.67 3.95
CA ILE A 94 -12.03 9.89 3.33
C ILE A 94 -10.84 9.88 4.28
N TYR A 95 -10.41 8.69 4.67
CA TYR A 95 -9.19 8.47 5.44
C TYR A 95 -8.09 7.91 4.55
N GLU A 96 -6.89 8.49 4.65
CA GLU A 96 -5.76 8.10 3.81
C GLU A 96 -4.46 7.96 4.60
N CYS A 97 -3.64 6.99 4.21
CA CYS A 97 -2.27 6.85 4.70
C CYS A 97 -1.32 6.48 3.56
N ASN A 98 -0.20 7.20 3.44
CA ASN A 98 0.86 6.82 2.51
C ASN A 98 1.49 5.50 2.97
N VAL A 99 1.81 4.62 2.01
CA VAL A 99 2.51 3.36 2.27
C VAL A 99 3.63 3.13 1.26
N LYS A 100 4.61 2.33 1.67
CA LYS A 100 5.69 1.86 0.82
C LYS A 100 5.87 0.34 0.98
N PRO A 101 6.35 -0.36 -0.05
CA PRO A 101 6.76 -1.75 0.10
C PRO A 101 7.83 -1.87 1.20
N TYR A 102 7.71 -2.88 2.06
CA TYR A 102 8.61 -3.06 3.20
C TYR A 102 10.04 -3.38 2.76
N ARG A 103 10.19 -4.33 1.81
CA ARG A 103 11.48 -4.78 1.28
C ARG A 103 11.61 -4.43 -0.20
N ASN A 104 12.85 -4.49 -0.69
CA ASN A 104 13.09 -4.34 -2.12
C ASN A 104 12.39 -5.43 -2.96
N SER A 105 12.30 -6.67 -2.44
CA SER A 105 11.53 -7.74 -3.07
C SER A 105 10.03 -7.40 -3.15
N ASP A 106 9.45 -6.84 -2.09
CA ASP A 106 8.05 -6.40 -2.08
C ASP A 106 7.83 -5.32 -3.15
N LYS A 107 8.78 -4.39 -3.30
CA LYS A 107 8.74 -3.37 -4.37
C LYS A 107 8.73 -4.00 -5.76
N THR A 108 9.60 -4.98 -6.00
CA THR A 108 9.64 -5.70 -7.28
C THR A 108 8.34 -6.46 -7.55
N LEU A 109 7.81 -7.18 -6.55
CA LEU A 109 6.55 -7.91 -6.66
C LEU A 109 5.38 -6.96 -6.92
N LEU A 110 5.31 -5.83 -6.21
CA LEU A 110 4.26 -4.83 -6.43
C LEU A 110 4.35 -4.26 -7.84
N THR A 111 5.54 -3.93 -8.32
CA THR A 111 5.76 -3.44 -9.68
C THR A 111 5.33 -4.46 -10.73
N MET A 112 5.51 -5.76 -10.47
CA MET A 112 5.04 -6.83 -11.35
C MET A 112 3.52 -7.02 -11.28
N LEU A 113 2.91 -6.76 -10.12
CA LEU A 113 1.47 -6.93 -9.89
C LEU A 113 0.62 -5.79 -10.46
N ILE A 114 1.15 -4.58 -10.47
CA ILE A 114 0.46 -3.37 -10.97
C ILE A 114 0.67 -3.10 -12.46
N LYS A 115 1.50 -3.91 -13.12
CA LYS A 115 1.78 -3.84 -14.56
C LYS A 115 0.62 -4.42 -15.36
#